data_AF-A0A5C4N951-F1
#
_entry.id   AF-A0A5C4N951-F1
#
_cell.length_a   1.000
_cell.length_b   1.000
_cell.length_c   1.000
_cell.angle_alpha   90.00
_cell.angle_beta   90.00
_cell.angle_gamma   90.00
#
_symmetry.space_group_name_H-M   'P 1'
#
loop_
_entity.id
_entity.type
_entity.pdbx_description
1 polymer ?
#
loop_
_entity_poly.entity_id
_entity_poly.type
_entity_poly.pdbx_seq_one_letter_code
_entity_poly.pdbx_strand_id
1 'polypeptide(L)'
;MRRLALAPALALAFAVPAMAQGLPEPLTAAPGDPARGRALVLDQQRSLCTLCHAGLVPQVPFPGDLGPDLTGVGDRLTLPELRLRLVDSRAVNPDTIMPPFHSLDGLSRVGARWQGATILSAQEVENVAAFLATLKGGSE
;
A
#
# COMPACT_ATOMS: atom_id res chain seq x y z
N MET A 1 56.17 15.39 -21.76
CA MET A 1 54.78 15.15 -22.20
C MET A 1 53.96 14.66 -21.00
N ARG A 2 52.88 15.38 -20.66
CA ARG A 2 52.08 15.25 -19.41
C ARG A 2 51.43 13.87 -19.27
N ARG A 3 51.60 13.22 -18.12
CA ARG A 3 50.79 12.06 -17.71
C ARG A 3 49.45 12.58 -17.17
N LEU A 4 48.33 12.27 -17.84
CA LEU A 4 47.00 12.47 -17.27
C LEU A 4 46.78 11.39 -16.21
N ALA A 5 46.56 11.80 -14.95
CA ALA A 5 46.06 10.92 -13.91
C ALA A 5 44.53 10.96 -13.94
N LEU A 6 43.90 9.81 -14.14
CA LEU A 6 42.45 9.65 -14.07
C LEU A 6 42.06 9.58 -12.59
N ALA A 7 41.36 10.62 -12.09
CA ALA A 7 40.81 10.60 -10.74
C ALA A 7 39.59 9.65 -10.69
N PRO A 8 39.44 8.83 -9.65
CA PRO A 8 38.28 7.96 -9.53
C PRO A 8 37.06 8.81 -9.17
N ALA A 9 36.01 8.71 -9.96
CA ALA A 9 34.71 9.28 -9.62
C ALA A 9 34.12 8.47 -8.46
N LEU A 10 34.08 9.08 -7.27
CA LEU A 10 33.43 8.49 -6.11
C LEU A 10 31.91 8.63 -6.30
N ALA A 11 31.25 7.54 -6.72
CA ALA A 11 29.79 7.51 -6.79
C ALA A 11 29.22 7.49 -5.36
N LEU A 12 28.58 8.58 -4.93
CA LEU A 12 27.79 8.59 -3.71
C LEU A 12 26.52 7.75 -3.93
N ALA A 13 26.49 6.55 -3.36
CA ALA A 13 25.25 5.80 -3.19
C ALA A 13 24.49 6.41 -2.00
N PHE A 14 23.45 7.20 -2.29
CA PHE A 14 22.51 7.62 -1.25
C PHE A 14 21.67 6.40 -0.84
N ALA A 15 21.89 5.90 0.38
CA ALA A 15 21.01 4.91 0.99
C ALA A 15 19.66 5.56 1.26
N VAL A 16 18.70 5.33 0.37
CA VAL A 16 17.31 5.73 0.57
C VAL A 16 16.77 4.92 1.77
N PRO A 17 16.15 5.53 2.79
CA PRO A 17 15.76 4.83 4.01
C PRO A 17 14.72 3.75 3.71
N ALA A 18 14.85 2.57 4.32
CA ALA A 18 14.03 1.35 4.08
C ALA A 18 12.51 1.58 3.98
N MET A 19 11.98 2.59 4.69
CA MET A 19 10.56 2.96 4.66
C MET A 19 10.13 3.61 3.34
N ALA A 20 11.06 4.25 2.63
CA ALA A 20 10.82 4.91 1.35
C ALA A 20 10.82 3.94 0.17
N GLN A 21 11.25 2.68 0.33
CA GLN A 21 11.11 1.66 -0.73
C GLN A 21 9.85 0.80 -0.58
N GLY A 22 9.15 0.85 0.54
CA GLY A 22 8.02 -0.04 0.80
C GLY A 22 8.45 -1.49 1.09
N LEU A 23 7.56 -2.45 0.84
CA LEU A 23 7.83 -3.89 0.95
C LEU A 23 8.14 -4.46 -0.44
N PRO A 24 9.43 -4.63 -0.81
CA PRO A 24 9.79 -5.00 -2.18
C PRO A 24 9.34 -6.41 -2.54
N GLU A 25 9.49 -7.36 -1.61
CA GLU A 25 9.10 -8.75 -1.81
C GLU A 25 7.57 -8.90 -1.70
N PRO A 26 6.92 -9.59 -2.66
CA PRO A 26 5.53 -9.98 -2.53
C PRO A 26 5.29 -10.87 -1.31
N LEU A 27 4.10 -10.77 -0.73
CA LEU A 27 3.71 -11.60 0.42
C LEU A 27 3.36 -13.05 0.02
N THR A 28 3.15 -13.29 -1.27
CA THR A 28 2.83 -14.60 -1.84
C THR A 28 3.52 -14.81 -3.19
N ALA A 29 3.64 -16.07 -3.61
CA ALA A 29 4.22 -16.40 -4.93
C ALA A 29 3.29 -16.07 -6.11
N ALA A 30 1.98 -15.96 -5.88
CA ALA A 30 1.02 -15.68 -6.93
C ALA A 30 0.84 -14.16 -7.12
N PRO A 31 0.88 -13.66 -8.37
CA PRO A 31 0.70 -12.23 -8.62
C PRO A 31 -0.69 -11.75 -8.17
N GLY A 32 -0.78 -10.48 -7.79
CA GLY A 32 -2.05 -9.85 -7.46
C GLY A 32 -3.01 -9.77 -8.64
N ASP A 33 -4.29 -10.00 -8.39
CA ASP A 33 -5.39 -9.85 -9.34
C ASP A 33 -6.16 -8.53 -9.06
N PRO A 34 -6.02 -7.50 -9.92
CA PRO A 34 -6.70 -6.22 -9.75
C PRO A 34 -8.23 -6.31 -9.69
N ALA A 35 -8.85 -7.27 -10.37
CA ALA A 35 -10.31 -7.41 -10.34
C ALA A 35 -10.79 -7.91 -8.97
N ARG A 36 -10.06 -8.87 -8.39
CA ARG A 36 -10.27 -9.30 -6.99
C ARG A 36 -9.96 -8.18 -6.01
N GLY A 37 -8.90 -7.40 -6.26
CA GLY A 37 -8.56 -6.22 -5.46
C GLY A 37 -9.68 -5.19 -5.44
N ARG A 38 -10.26 -4.90 -6.61
CA ARG A 38 -11.42 -4.01 -6.73
C ARG A 38 -12.61 -4.50 -5.92
N ALA A 39 -12.91 -5.80 -5.97
CA ALA A 39 -14.00 -6.38 -5.18
C ALA A 39 -13.73 -6.21 -3.67
N LEU A 40 -12.49 -6.42 -3.24
CA LEU A 40 -12.09 -6.26 -1.85
C LEU A 40 -12.22 -4.83 -1.37
N VAL A 41 -11.75 -3.80 -2.10
CA VAL A 41 -11.86 -2.40 -1.63
C VAL A 41 -13.31 -1.89 -1.51
N LEU A 42 -14.25 -2.57 -2.17
CA LEU A 42 -15.69 -2.30 -2.11
C LEU A 42 -16.42 -3.17 -1.07
N ASP A 43 -15.72 -4.07 -0.39
CA ASP A 43 -16.30 -4.93 0.64
C ASP A 43 -16.64 -4.12 1.90
N GLN A 44 -17.93 -3.85 2.07
CA GLN A 44 -18.48 -3.07 3.17
C GLN A 44 -18.58 -3.83 4.50
N GLN A 45 -18.04 -5.05 4.60
CA GLN A 45 -18.08 -5.86 5.82
C GLN A 45 -16.68 -6.23 6.31
N ARG A 46 -15.69 -6.27 5.41
CA ARG A 46 -14.32 -6.68 5.75
C ARG A 46 -13.31 -5.56 5.62
N SER A 47 -13.19 -4.95 4.44
CA SER A 47 -12.09 -4.00 4.15
C SER A 47 -12.46 -2.55 4.44
N LEU A 48 -13.72 -2.18 4.21
CA LEU A 48 -14.29 -0.85 4.52
C LEU A 48 -13.49 0.34 3.95
N CYS A 49 -12.72 0.15 2.87
CA CYS A 49 -11.83 1.20 2.35
C CYS A 49 -12.59 2.48 1.97
N THR A 50 -13.79 2.31 1.42
CA THR A 50 -14.67 3.41 1.01
C THR A 50 -15.25 4.21 2.17
N LEU A 51 -15.22 3.70 3.40
CA LEU A 51 -15.62 4.48 4.58
C LEU A 51 -14.64 5.62 4.88
N CYS A 52 -13.41 5.53 4.38
CA CYS A 52 -12.37 6.51 4.64
C CYS A 52 -11.87 7.22 3.38
N HIS A 53 -11.90 6.56 2.22
CA HIS A 53 -11.24 7.05 1.01
C HIS A 53 -12.23 7.27 -0.15
N ALA A 54 -12.10 8.44 -0.79
CA ALA A 54 -12.60 8.70 -2.13
C ALA A 54 -11.62 8.22 -3.22
N GLY A 55 -12.04 8.28 -4.49
CA GLY A 55 -11.17 8.01 -5.65
C GLY A 55 -10.86 6.54 -5.91
N LEU A 56 -11.47 5.60 -5.17
CA LEU A 56 -11.30 4.16 -5.37
C LEU A 56 -12.03 3.66 -6.62
N VAL A 57 -13.30 4.06 -6.79
CA VAL A 57 -14.12 3.80 -7.98
C VAL A 57 -15.13 4.95 -8.18
N PRO A 58 -15.56 5.25 -9.42
CA PRO A 58 -16.50 6.36 -9.68
C PRO A 58 -17.89 6.17 -9.07
N GLN A 59 -18.32 4.91 -8.93
CA GLN A 59 -19.71 4.52 -8.62
C GLN A 59 -20.00 4.28 -7.14
N VAL A 60 -19.10 4.67 -6.23
CA VAL A 60 -19.37 4.61 -4.78
C VAL A 60 -20.06 5.91 -4.37
N PRO A 61 -21.34 5.86 -3.94
CA PRO A 61 -22.01 7.04 -3.42
C PRO A 61 -21.44 7.39 -2.04
N PHE A 62 -21.22 8.69 -1.79
CA PHE A 62 -20.79 9.23 -0.50
C PHE A 62 -19.55 8.53 0.10
N PRO A 63 -18.41 8.52 -0.61
CA PRO A 63 -17.17 8.01 -0.02
C PRO A 63 -16.76 8.86 1.18
N GLY A 64 -16.07 8.25 2.15
CA GLY A 64 -15.51 8.99 3.27
C GLY A 64 -14.36 9.90 2.87
N ASP A 65 -14.04 10.83 3.77
CA ASP A 65 -13.00 11.86 3.64
C ASP A 65 -11.98 11.85 4.79
N LEU A 66 -12.00 10.80 5.62
CA LEU A 66 -11.07 10.64 6.74
C LEU A 66 -9.64 10.33 6.28
N GLY A 67 -9.52 9.62 5.15
CA GLY A 67 -8.25 9.33 4.48
C GLY A 67 -8.07 10.17 3.22
N PRO A 68 -6.85 10.22 2.66
CA PRO A 68 -6.59 10.94 1.42
C PRO A 68 -7.36 10.35 0.23
N ASP A 69 -7.68 11.19 -0.74
CA ASP A 69 -8.21 10.76 -2.03
C ASP A 69 -7.21 9.84 -2.76
N LEU A 70 -7.69 8.68 -3.24
CA LEU A 70 -6.88 7.66 -3.89
C LEU A 70 -6.88 7.76 -5.43
N THR A 71 -7.55 8.75 -6.01
CA THR A 71 -7.48 9.07 -7.44
C THR A 71 -6.01 9.28 -7.83
N GLY A 72 -5.52 8.56 -8.83
CA GLY A 72 -4.14 8.68 -9.30
C GLY A 72 -3.08 8.12 -8.33
N VAL A 73 -3.46 7.33 -7.31
CA VAL A 73 -2.48 6.79 -6.34
C VAL A 73 -1.44 5.88 -7.00
N GLY A 74 -1.81 5.19 -8.09
CA GLY A 74 -0.90 4.35 -8.89
C GLY A 74 0.16 5.13 -9.67
N ASP A 75 0.01 6.45 -9.81
CA ASP A 75 1.08 7.31 -10.33
C ASP A 75 1.99 7.85 -9.22
N ARG A 76 1.47 7.93 -7.99
CA ARG A 76 2.19 8.51 -6.84
C ARG A 76 3.00 7.49 -6.05
N LEU A 77 2.56 6.23 -6.03
CA LEU A 77 3.15 5.18 -5.22
C LEU A 77 3.51 3.96 -6.07
N THR A 78 4.66 3.38 -5.78
CA THR A 78 5.09 2.10 -6.32
C THR A 78 4.32 0.93 -5.67
N LEU A 79 4.31 -0.23 -6.32
CA LEU A 79 3.66 -1.43 -5.78
C LEU A 79 4.20 -1.84 -4.39
N PRO A 80 5.52 -1.82 -4.11
CA PRO A 80 6.06 -2.02 -2.77
C PRO A 80 5.52 -1.04 -1.72
N GLU A 81 5.38 0.24 -2.07
CA GLU A 81 4.88 1.29 -1.18
C GLU A 81 3.39 1.15 -0.88
N LEU A 82 2.60 0.69 -1.85
CA LEU A 82 1.20 0.32 -1.67
C LEU A 82 1.08 -0.90 -0.75
N ARG A 83 1.90 -1.93 -0.97
CA ARG A 83 1.93 -3.14 -0.14
C ARG A 83 2.26 -2.81 1.32
N LEU A 84 3.28 -1.99 1.58
CA LEU A 84 3.63 -1.57 2.94
C LEU A 84 2.44 -0.93 3.66
N ARG A 85 1.73 -0.01 3.01
CA ARG A 85 0.58 0.68 3.59
C ARG A 85 -0.58 -0.27 3.92
N LEU A 86 -0.82 -1.28 3.07
CA LEU A 86 -1.85 -2.28 3.32
C LEU A 86 -1.46 -3.23 4.44
N VAL A 87 -0.19 -3.68 4.49
CA VAL A 87 0.30 -4.52 5.60
C VAL A 87 0.17 -3.79 6.92
N ASP A 88 0.78 -2.62 7.01
CA ASP A 88 0.72 -1.78 8.19
C ASP A 88 1.11 -0.32 7.87
N SER A 89 0.12 0.55 7.72
CA SER A 89 0.37 1.98 7.47
C SER A 89 1.06 2.71 8.63
N ARG A 90 1.11 2.12 9.85
CA ARG A 90 1.82 2.72 10.99
C ARG A 90 3.33 2.82 10.74
N ALA A 91 3.88 1.98 9.87
CA ALA A 91 5.28 2.10 9.43
C ALA A 91 5.56 3.40 8.66
N VAL A 92 4.54 3.96 8.00
CA VAL A 92 4.63 5.23 7.27
C VAL A 92 4.21 6.41 8.14
N ASN A 93 3.12 6.26 8.88
CA ASN A 93 2.61 7.26 9.82
C ASN A 93 2.12 6.55 11.10
N PRO A 94 2.90 6.57 12.21
CA PRO A 94 2.54 5.90 13.46
C PRO A 94 1.19 6.35 14.05
N ASP A 95 0.75 7.58 13.74
CA ASP A 95 -0.50 8.16 14.22
C ASP A 95 -1.69 7.92 13.27
N THR A 96 -1.52 7.09 12.24
CA THR A 96 -2.59 6.79 11.28
C THR A 96 -3.76 6.06 11.93
N ILE A 97 -4.97 6.44 11.51
CA ILE A 97 -6.20 5.69 11.83
C ILE A 97 -6.46 4.56 10.82
N MET A 98 -5.71 4.49 9.72
CA MET A 98 -5.83 3.42 8.73
C MET A 98 -5.46 2.07 9.39
N PRO A 99 -6.36 1.07 9.37
CA PRO A 99 -6.09 -0.21 10.02
C PRO A 99 -4.89 -0.93 9.39
N PRO A 100 -4.09 -1.68 10.18
CA PRO A 100 -3.17 -2.67 9.63
C PRO A 100 -3.97 -3.86 9.07
N PHE A 101 -4.02 -4.03 7.75
CA PHE A 101 -4.83 -5.10 7.16
C PHE A 101 -4.14 -6.47 7.24
N HIS A 102 -2.81 -6.50 7.37
CA HIS A 102 -2.02 -7.73 7.43
C HIS A 102 -0.88 -7.66 8.46
N SER A 103 -1.18 -7.17 9.66
CA SER A 103 -0.27 -7.22 10.81
C SER A 103 -1.05 -7.52 12.10
N LEU A 104 -0.43 -8.30 12.99
CA LEU A 104 -0.96 -8.61 14.32
C LEU A 104 -0.26 -7.81 15.43
N ASP A 105 0.73 -6.99 15.06
CA ASP A 105 1.61 -6.32 15.99
C ASP A 105 0.94 -5.07 16.59
N GLY A 106 1.23 -4.81 17.87
CA GLY A 106 0.77 -3.61 18.56
C GLY A 106 -0.76 -3.49 18.66
N LEU A 107 -1.51 -4.58 18.48
CA LEU A 107 -2.95 -4.60 18.67
C LEU A 107 -3.29 -4.73 20.16
N SER A 108 -4.35 -4.05 20.60
CA SER A 108 -4.81 -4.13 21.98
C SER A 108 -6.31 -4.39 22.04
N ARG A 109 -6.75 -5.18 23.03
CA ARG A 109 -8.18 -5.49 23.27
C ARG A 109 -8.91 -6.03 22.04
N VAL A 110 -8.24 -6.87 21.24
CA VAL A 110 -8.84 -7.52 20.07
C VAL A 110 -9.96 -8.46 20.52
N GLY A 111 -11.15 -8.28 19.96
CA GLY A 111 -12.32 -9.11 20.27
C GLY A 111 -12.05 -10.59 20.01
N ALA A 112 -12.57 -11.48 20.86
CA ALA A 112 -12.21 -12.90 20.88
C ALA A 112 -12.28 -13.60 19.51
N ARG A 113 -13.29 -13.27 18.69
CA ARG A 113 -13.48 -13.84 17.35
C ARG A 113 -12.40 -13.47 16.32
N TRP A 114 -11.56 -12.47 16.60
CA TRP A 114 -10.58 -11.91 15.66
C TRP A 114 -9.12 -12.09 16.13
N GLN A 115 -8.90 -12.74 17.27
CA GLN A 115 -7.55 -12.93 17.80
C GLN A 115 -6.74 -13.84 16.88
N GLY A 116 -5.49 -13.46 16.60
CA GLY A 116 -4.58 -14.23 15.75
C GLY A 116 -4.90 -14.21 14.26
N ALA A 117 -5.89 -13.42 13.82
CA ALA A 117 -6.30 -13.31 12.43
C ALA A 117 -6.08 -11.90 11.89
N THR A 118 -5.53 -11.80 10.68
CA THR A 118 -5.44 -10.55 9.93
C THR A 118 -6.76 -10.25 9.22
N ILE A 119 -7.00 -8.98 8.86
CA ILE A 119 -8.23 -8.58 8.15
C ILE A 119 -8.21 -9.12 6.71
N LEU A 120 -7.05 -8.99 6.05
CA LEU A 120 -6.76 -9.53 4.73
C LEU A 120 -5.69 -10.61 4.83
N SER A 121 -5.84 -11.66 4.02
CA SER A 121 -4.76 -12.60 3.75
C SER A 121 -3.65 -11.96 2.92
N ALA A 122 -2.49 -12.60 2.88
CA ALA A 122 -1.35 -12.15 2.07
C ALA A 122 -1.73 -11.97 0.59
N GLN A 123 -2.49 -12.90 0.02
CA GLN A 123 -2.93 -12.79 -1.38
C GLN A 123 -3.95 -11.66 -1.59
N GLU A 124 -4.83 -11.42 -0.62
CA GLU A 124 -5.79 -10.32 -0.70
C GLU A 124 -5.08 -8.97 -0.66
N VAL A 125 -3.99 -8.83 0.12
CA VAL A 125 -3.14 -7.64 0.08
C VAL A 125 -2.53 -7.44 -1.32
N GLU A 126 -1.97 -8.48 -1.92
CA GLU A 126 -1.40 -8.39 -3.28
C GLU A 126 -2.46 -7.99 -4.32
N ASN A 127 -3.67 -8.53 -4.21
CA ASN A 127 -4.78 -8.17 -5.09
C ASN A 127 -5.17 -6.69 -4.94
N VAL A 128 -5.29 -6.19 -3.71
CA VAL A 128 -5.62 -4.78 -3.45
C VAL A 128 -4.48 -3.87 -3.91
N ALA A 129 -3.22 -4.19 -3.63
CA ALA A 129 -2.07 -3.42 -4.10
C ALA A 129 -2.04 -3.35 -5.63
N ALA A 130 -2.30 -4.47 -6.31
CA ALA A 130 -2.38 -4.54 -7.76
C ALA A 130 -3.53 -3.68 -8.30
N PHE A 131 -4.69 -3.67 -7.65
CA PHE A 131 -5.79 -2.76 -8.00
C PHE A 131 -5.40 -1.29 -7.84
N LEU A 132 -4.87 -0.89 -6.69
CA LEU A 132 -4.48 0.50 -6.44
C LEU A 132 -3.42 1.00 -7.43
N ALA A 133 -2.50 0.13 -7.87
CA ALA A 133 -1.51 0.46 -8.89
C ALA A 133 -2.12 0.75 -10.27
N THR A 134 -3.38 0.33 -10.53
CA THR A 134 -4.12 0.67 -11.76
C THR A 134 -4.77 2.03 -11.71
N LEU A 135 -4.92 2.64 -10.53
CA LEU A 135 -5.56 3.94 -10.35
C LEU A 135 -4.60 5.06 -10.76
N LYS A 136 -4.49 5.31 -12.06
CA LYS A 136 -3.67 6.36 -12.67
C LYS A 136 -4.54 7.52 -13.12
N GLY A 137 -4.00 8.74 -13.08
CA GLY A 137 -4.66 10.00 -13.42
C GLY A 137 -4.85 10.23 -14.92
N GLY A 138 -5.05 9.17 -15.70
CA GLY A 138 -5.17 9.23 -17.16
C GLY A 138 -6.23 8.28 -17.71
N SER A 139 -7.49 8.72 -17.67
CA SER A 139 -8.47 8.78 -18.77
C SER A 139 -9.90 8.57 -18.24
N GLU A 140 -10.66 9.67 -18.28
CA GLU A 140 -12.13 9.75 -18.46
C GLU A 140 -13.05 9.05 -17.45
#